data_AF-A0A5B2TUJ7-F1
#
_entry.id   AF-A0A5B2TUJ7-F1
#
_cell.length_a   1.000
_cell.length_b   1.000
_cell.length_c   1.000
_cell.angle_alpha   90.00
_cell.angle_beta   90.00
_cell.angle_gamma   90.00
#
_symmetry.space_group_name_H-M   'P 1'
#
loop_
_entity.id
_entity.type
_entity.pdbx_description
1 polymer ?
#
loop_
_entity_poly.entity_id
_entity_poly.type
_entity_poly.pdbx_seq_one_letter_code
_entity_poly.pdbx_strand_id
1 'polypeptide(L)'
;MSGDQFKIALGLWAIYMIYFLFDLLFRIPVKYIFDKSEKCIYRKLLLSKKLMNFDEMTYFVNDERGGYYYSIGKKRNQFVKNYRISNYFSGSKASHRREDEYVKEILCPVLIAVGIPINQQSEQ
;
A
#
# COMPACT_ATOMS: atom_id res chain seq x y z
N MET A 1 -31.24 37.84 3.56
CA MET A 1 -31.41 36.71 2.60
C MET A 1 -32.63 35.91 3.05
N SER A 2 -33.53 35.56 2.12
CA SER A 2 -34.69 34.71 2.44
C SER A 2 -34.22 33.37 3.03
N GLY A 3 -34.90 32.86 4.05
CA GLY A 3 -34.52 31.63 4.76
C GLY A 3 -34.38 30.41 3.85
N ASP A 4 -35.10 30.39 2.72
CA ASP A 4 -35.01 29.31 1.73
C ASP A 4 -33.68 29.32 0.97
N GLN A 5 -33.16 30.50 0.66
CA GLN A 5 -31.85 30.66 0.00
C GLN A 5 -30.72 30.18 0.92
N PHE A 6 -30.85 30.41 2.23
CA PHE A 6 -29.89 29.92 3.22
C PHE A 6 -29.92 28.39 3.32
N LYS A 7 -31.11 27.77 3.32
CA LYS A 7 -31.25 26.29 3.35
C LYS A 7 -30.64 25.63 2.11
N ILE A 8 -30.86 26.20 0.92
CA ILE A 8 -30.29 25.70 -0.34
C ILE A 8 -28.76 25.81 -0.30
N ALA A 9 -28.23 26.96 0.13
CA ALA A 9 -26.78 27.16 0.25
C ALA A 9 -26.14 26.20 1.26
N LEU A 10 -26.78 25.98 2.41
CA LEU A 10 -26.32 25.05 3.43
C LEU A 10 -26.30 23.60 2.91
N GLY A 11 -27.33 23.20 2.16
CA GLY A 11 -27.41 21.87 1.55
C GLY A 11 -26.30 21.63 0.53
N LEU A 12 -26.05 22.60 -0.36
CA LEU A 12 -24.94 22.52 -1.32
C LEU A 12 -23.58 22.47 -0.59
N TRP A 13 -23.38 23.33 0.40
CA TRP A 13 -22.15 23.33 1.19
C TRP A 13 -21.89 21.99 1.88
N ALA A 14 -22.93 21.39 2.49
CA ALA A 14 -22.83 20.09 3.14
C ALA A 14 -22.43 18.97 2.16
N ILE A 15 -23.02 18.96 0.96
CA ILE A 15 -22.67 18.00 -0.10
C ILE A 15 -21.19 18.15 -0.49
N TYR A 16 -20.74 19.37 -0.77
CA TYR A 16 -19.33 19.62 -1.09
C TYR A 16 -18.39 19.22 0.04
N MET A 17 -18.75 19.49 1.29
CA MET A 17 -17.96 19.08 2.45
C MET A 17 -17.86 17.55 2.59
N ILE A 18 -18.92 16.81 2.28
CA ILE A 18 -18.88 15.35 2.26
C ILE A 18 -17.92 14.86 1.20
N TYR A 19 -18.02 15.37 -0.04
CA TYR A 19 -17.09 14.99 -1.11
C TYR A 19 -15.64 15.36 -0.78
N PHE A 20 -15.41 16.52 -0.19
CA PHE A 20 -14.09 16.96 0.26
C PHE A 20 -13.52 16.05 1.34
N LEU A 21 -14.33 15.66 2.34
CA LEU A 21 -13.91 14.69 3.35
C LEU A 21 -13.61 13.33 2.72
N PHE A 22 -14.44 12.87 1.78
CA PHE A 22 -14.18 11.61 1.07
C PHE A 22 -12.85 11.67 0.30
N ASP A 23 -12.62 12.73 -0.50
CA ASP A 23 -11.33 12.85 -1.21
C ASP A 23 -10.17 12.90 -0.20
N LEU A 24 -10.31 13.65 0.89
CA LEU A 24 -9.26 13.76 1.90
C LEU A 24 -8.96 12.42 2.59
N LEU A 25 -9.97 11.61 2.95
CA LEU A 25 -9.77 10.34 3.67
C LEU A 25 -9.27 9.22 2.75
N PHE A 26 -9.72 9.19 1.50
CA PHE A 26 -9.41 8.10 0.56
C PHE A 26 -8.18 8.37 -0.32
N ARG A 27 -7.81 9.64 -0.54
CA ARG A 27 -6.63 10.02 -1.32
C ARG A 27 -5.33 9.95 -0.53
N ILE A 28 -5.39 9.87 0.80
CA ILE A 28 -4.17 9.72 1.62
C ILE A 28 -3.49 8.39 1.27
N PRO A 29 -2.22 8.43 0.83
CA PRO A 29 -1.49 7.23 0.48
C PRO A 29 -1.36 6.33 1.71
N VAL A 30 -1.82 5.09 1.57
CA VAL A 30 -1.68 4.05 2.58
C VAL A 30 -0.20 3.86 2.89
N LYS A 31 0.22 4.17 4.12
CA LYS A 31 1.59 3.90 4.57
C LYS A 31 1.63 2.56 5.30
N TYR A 32 2.63 1.74 5.01
CA TYR A 32 2.89 0.50 5.75
C TYR A 32 4.05 0.72 6.70
N ILE A 33 3.87 0.38 7.96
CA ILE A 33 4.91 0.45 9.00
C ILE A 33 5.26 -0.99 9.37
N PHE A 34 6.51 -1.35 9.17
CA PHE A 34 7.07 -2.64 9.55
C PHE A 34 7.76 -2.46 10.90
N ASP A 35 7.15 -2.97 11.97
CA ASP A 35 7.74 -2.88 13.31
C ASP A 35 8.55 -4.14 13.63
N LYS A 36 9.87 -3.98 13.79
CA LYS A 36 10.81 -5.06 14.11
C LYS A 36 10.66 -5.57 15.55
N SER A 37 10.21 -4.73 16.48
CA SER A 37 10.08 -5.09 17.91
C SER A 37 8.88 -6.02 18.13
N GLU A 38 7.73 -5.63 17.58
CA GLU A 38 6.49 -6.42 17.72
C GLU A 38 6.33 -7.50 16.65
N LYS A 39 7.25 -7.53 15.66
CA LYS A 39 7.18 -8.40 14.48
C LYS A 39 5.87 -8.22 13.71
N CYS A 40 5.31 -7.01 13.67
CA CYS A 40 3.98 -6.75 13.12
C CYS A 40 4.01 -5.71 11.99
N ILE A 41 3.16 -5.93 10.98
CA ILE A 41 2.93 -4.99 9.88
C ILE A 41 1.68 -4.18 10.20
N TYR A 42 1.83 -2.87 10.26
CA TYR A 42 0.73 -1.93 10.49
C TYR A 42 0.39 -1.19 9.20
N ARG A 43 -0.90 -1.08 8.90
CA ARG A 43 -1.41 -0.21 7.84
C ARG A 43 -1.84 1.12 8.48
N LYS A 44 -1.20 2.22 8.07
CA LYS A 44 -1.53 3.57 8.51
C LYS A 44 -2.26 4.31 7.38
N LEU A 45 -3.55 4.50 7.58
CA LEU A 45 -4.38 5.39 6.76
C LEU A 45 -4.65 6.68 7.55
N LEU A 46 -5.28 6.53 8.72
CA LEU A 46 -5.52 7.58 9.72
C LEU A 46 -5.26 7.02 11.13
N LEU A 47 -5.75 5.79 11.36
CA LEU A 47 -5.39 4.95 12.50
C LEU A 47 -4.46 3.82 12.03
N SER A 48 -3.47 3.48 12.85
CA SER A 48 -2.61 2.32 12.63
C SER A 48 -3.39 1.04 12.94
N LYS A 49 -3.80 0.31 11.89
CA LYS A 49 -4.45 -0.98 12.05
C LYS A 49 -3.44 -2.09 11.82
N LYS A 50 -3.32 -3.01 12.78
CA LYS A 50 -2.50 -4.23 12.62
C LYS A 50 -3.02 -5.03 11.43
N LEU A 51 -2.13 -5.29 10.48
CA LEU A 51 -2.45 -5.94 9.21
C LEU A 51 -2.15 -7.44 9.29
N MET A 52 -0.91 -7.79 9.65
CA MET A 52 -0.43 -9.16 9.78
C MET A 52 0.83 -9.23 10.63
N ASN A 53 1.13 -10.43 11.15
CA ASN A 53 2.38 -10.73 11.83
C ASN A 53 3.48 -11.07 10.80
N PHE A 54 4.75 -10.90 11.13
CA PHE A 54 5.89 -11.18 10.24
C PHE A 54 5.96 -12.65 9.83
N ASP A 55 5.61 -13.57 10.73
CA ASP A 55 5.59 -15.01 10.46
C ASP A 55 4.55 -15.43 9.40
N GLU A 56 3.49 -14.63 9.23
CA GLU A 56 2.45 -14.90 8.25
C GLU A 56 2.65 -14.17 6.92
N MET A 57 3.72 -13.38 6.82
CA MET A 57 4.04 -12.56 5.64
C MET A 57 4.54 -13.45 4.48
N THR A 58 4.03 -13.19 3.29
CA THR A 58 4.55 -13.77 2.05
C THR A 58 4.61 -12.68 0.99
N TYR A 59 5.73 -12.59 0.26
CA TYR A 59 5.86 -11.68 -0.88
C TYR A 59 5.49 -12.41 -2.17
N PHE A 60 4.85 -11.71 -3.10
CA PHE A 60 4.62 -12.20 -4.45
C PHE A 60 4.75 -11.05 -5.44
N VAL A 61 5.27 -11.39 -6.62
CA VAL A 61 5.33 -10.50 -7.77
C VAL A 61 4.08 -10.75 -8.59
N ASN A 62 3.23 -9.74 -8.71
CA ASN A 62 2.09 -9.81 -9.63
C ASN A 62 2.53 -9.20 -10.96
N ASP A 63 2.50 -10.02 -12.01
CA ASP A 63 2.71 -9.59 -13.40
C ASP A 63 1.34 -9.33 -14.05
N GLU A 64 1.08 -8.08 -14.40
CA GLU A 64 -0.10 -7.67 -15.14
C GLU A 64 0.33 -7.17 -16.52
N ARG A 65 0.26 -8.04 -17.54
CA ARG A 65 0.33 -7.75 -18.99
C ARG A 65 1.13 -6.49 -19.35
N GLY A 66 2.44 -6.49 -19.08
CA GLY A 66 3.37 -5.43 -19.50
C GLY A 66 4.04 -4.66 -18.37
N GLY A 67 3.78 -5.03 -17.11
CA GLY A 67 4.55 -4.56 -15.96
C GLY A 67 4.17 -5.32 -14.69
N TYR A 68 5.03 -5.20 -13.68
CA TYR A 68 4.91 -5.95 -12.45
C TYR A 68 4.98 -5.04 -11.23
N TYR A 69 4.41 -5.52 -10.13
CA TYR A 69 4.49 -4.86 -8.83
C TYR A 69 4.67 -5.90 -7.72
N TYR A 70 5.44 -5.51 -6.71
CA TYR A 70 5.59 -6.30 -5.49
C TYR A 70 4.38 -6.09 -4.59
N SER A 71 3.85 -7.19 -4.11
CA SER A 71 2.77 -7.23 -3.15
C SER A 71 3.14 -8.15 -1.99
N ILE A 72 2.62 -7.82 -0.82
CA ILE A 72 2.67 -8.67 0.36
C ILE A 72 1.27 -9.19 0.63
N GLY A 73 1.17 -10.46 0.99
CA GLY A 73 -0.07 -11.01 1.51
C GLY A 73 0.15 -11.98 2.65
N LYS A 74 -0.97 -12.42 3.21
CA LYS A 74 -1.00 -13.40 4.29
C LYS A 74 -0.92 -14.81 3.69
N LYS A 75 0.05 -15.63 4.11
CA LYS A 75 0.31 -17.00 3.60
C LYS A 75 -0.94 -17.88 3.42
N ARG A 76 -1.88 -17.82 4.38
CA ARG A 76 -3.12 -18.62 4.35
C ARG A 76 -4.27 -17.99 3.53
N ASN A 77 -4.16 -16.73 3.12
CA ASN A 77 -5.24 -15.98 2.45
C ASN A 77 -4.70 -14.98 1.40
N GLN A 78 -3.69 -15.39 0.64
CA GLN A 78 -2.88 -14.54 -0.24
C GLN A 78 -3.71 -13.83 -1.34
N PHE A 79 -4.78 -14.46 -1.83
CA PHE A 79 -5.65 -13.90 -2.88
C PHE A 79 -6.65 -12.86 -2.37
N VAL A 80 -7.05 -12.94 -1.09
CA VAL A 80 -8.04 -12.03 -0.48
C VAL A 80 -7.34 -10.86 0.24
N LYS A 81 -6.13 -11.10 0.75
CA LYS A 81 -5.34 -10.11 1.49
C LYS A 81 -4.05 -9.82 0.76
N ASN A 82 -4.15 -9.29 -0.46
CA ASN A 82 -3.03 -8.75 -1.21
C ASN A 82 -2.87 -7.25 -0.92
N TYR A 83 -1.64 -6.84 -0.62
CA TYR A 83 -1.30 -5.46 -0.31
C TYR A 83 -0.12 -5.05 -1.16
N ARG A 84 -0.38 -4.19 -2.15
CA ARG A 84 0.64 -3.61 -2.99
C ARG A 84 1.61 -2.80 -2.14
N ILE A 85 2.90 -3.10 -2.24
CA ILE A 85 3.98 -2.43 -1.50
C ILE A 85 4.92 -1.62 -2.38
N SER A 86 4.93 -1.89 -3.69
CA SER A 86 5.76 -1.16 -4.64
C SER A 86 4.94 -0.37 -5.65
N ASN A 87 5.60 0.62 -6.26
CA ASN A 87 5.10 1.26 -7.46
C ASN A 87 5.06 0.28 -8.64
N TYR A 88 4.38 0.68 -9.71
CA TYR A 88 4.34 -0.09 -10.95
C TYR A 88 5.71 -0.02 -11.61
N PHE A 89 6.30 -1.17 -11.88
CA PHE A 89 7.53 -1.26 -12.65
C PHE A 89 7.20 -1.78 -14.06
N SER A 90 7.64 -1.05 -15.07
CA SER A 90 7.60 -1.48 -16.46
C SER A 90 8.96 -2.02 -16.90
N GLY A 91 9.04 -2.75 -18.01
CA GLY A 91 10.30 -3.22 -18.59
C GLY A 91 11.20 -2.12 -19.21
N SER A 92 11.05 -0.86 -18.80
CA SER A 92 11.88 0.24 -19.29
C SER A 92 13.16 0.38 -18.46
N LYS A 93 14.28 0.77 -19.07
CA LYS A 93 15.59 0.91 -18.39
C LYS A 93 15.57 1.86 -17.18
N ALA A 94 14.78 2.93 -17.25
CA ALA A 94 14.59 3.86 -16.12
C ALA A 94 13.74 3.26 -14.99
N SER A 95 12.85 2.32 -15.30
CA SER A 95 12.04 1.62 -14.32
C SER A 95 12.85 0.54 -13.59
N HIS A 96 13.69 -0.22 -14.30
CA HIS A 96 14.61 -1.19 -13.67
C HIS A 96 15.54 -0.53 -12.65
N ARG A 97 16.09 0.65 -12.94
CA ARG A 97 16.92 1.36 -11.96
C ARG A 97 16.14 1.70 -10.67
N ARG A 98 14.89 2.14 -10.80
CA ARG A 98 14.03 2.44 -9.64
C ARG A 98 13.62 1.19 -8.88
N GLU A 99 13.45 0.08 -9.58
CA GLU A 99 13.21 -1.23 -8.99
C GLU A 99 14.43 -1.68 -8.19
N ASP A 100 15.64 -1.63 -8.76
CA ASP A 100 16.87 -2.01 -8.06
C ASP A 100 17.08 -1.18 -6.78
N GLU A 101 16.85 0.14 -6.87
CA GLU A 101 16.88 1.05 -5.71
C GLU A 101 15.82 0.65 -4.68
N TYR A 102 14.59 0.34 -5.09
CA TYR A 102 13.52 -0.13 -4.20
C TYR A 102 13.84 -1.46 -3.53
N VAL A 103 14.39 -2.41 -4.29
CA VAL A 103 14.74 -3.75 -3.80
C VAL A 103 15.84 -3.63 -2.76
N LYS A 104 16.88 -2.85 -3.06
CA LYS A 104 18.05 -2.68 -2.18
C LYS A 104 17.72 -1.91 -0.90
N GLU A 105 17.01 -0.79 -1.02
CA GLU A 105 16.82 0.15 0.10
C GLU A 105 15.58 -0.17 0.95
N ILE A 106 14.57 -0.85 0.38
CA ILE A 106 13.30 -1.11 1.06
C ILE A 106 13.04 -2.61 1.20
N LEU A 107 13.00 -3.35 0.08
CA LEU A 107 12.55 -4.74 0.10
C LEU A 107 13.52 -5.64 0.89
N CYS A 108 14.82 -5.59 0.62
CA CYS A 108 15.84 -6.38 1.30
C CYS A 108 15.87 -6.13 2.82
N PRO A 109 15.94 -4.87 3.31
CA PRO A 109 15.85 -4.61 4.75
C PRO A 109 14.57 -5.12 5.39
N VAL A 110 13.42 -5.03 4.70
CA VAL A 110 12.15 -5.56 5.18
C VAL A 110 12.19 -7.09 5.26
N LEU A 111 12.67 -7.79 4.23
CA LEU A 111 12.79 -9.26 4.24
C LEU A 111 13.74 -9.75 5.35
N ILE A 112 14.88 -9.08 5.52
CA ILE A 112 15.83 -9.38 6.61
C ILE A 112 15.18 -9.16 7.97
N ALA A 113 14.41 -8.08 8.15
CA ALA A 113 13.70 -7.82 9.40
C ALA A 113 12.61 -8.85 9.71
N VAL A 114 11.97 -9.40 8.66
CA VAL A 114 10.89 -10.39 8.77
C VAL A 114 11.45 -11.83 8.89
N GLY A 115 12.73 -12.05 8.59
CA GLY A 115 13.37 -13.36 8.66
C GLY A 115 12.98 -14.31 7.52
N ILE A 116 12.43 -13.77 6.43
CA ILE A 116 12.10 -14.55 5.23
C ILE A 116 13.39 -14.71 4.42
N PRO A 117 13.79 -15.94 4.05
CA PRO A 117 14.92 -16.13 3.15
C PRO A 117 14.60 -15.45 1.82
N ILE A 118 15.47 -14.54 1.39
CA ILE A 118 15.39 -13.90 0.09
C ILE A 118 15.64 -15.01 -0.94
N ASN A 119 14.57 -15.62 -1.45
CA ASN A 119 14.69 -16.48 -2.61
C ASN A 119 14.87 -15.53 -3.79
N GLN A 120 16.12 -15.30 -4.19
CA GLN A 120 16.44 -14.67 -5.47
C GLN A 120 15.99 -15.63 -6.58
N GLN A 121 14.68 -15.76 -6.78
CA GLN A 121 14.13 -16.20 -8.06
C GLN A 121 14.16 -14.99 -8.99
N SER A 122 15.37 -14.55 -9.32
CA SER A 122 15.65 -14.11 -10.67
C SER A 122 15.90 -15.38 -11.47
N GLU A 123 14.82 -16.03 -11.92
CA GLU A 123 14.92 -17.06 -12.95
C GLU A 123 15.44 -16.38 -14.23
N GLN A 124 16.65 -16.82 -14.61
CA GLN A 124 17.18 -17.09 -15.95
C GLN A 124 16.90 -16.09 -17.09
#